data_AF-A0A946LUI4-F1
#
_entry.id   AF-A0A946LUI4-F1
#
_cell.length_a   1.000
_cell.length_b   1.000
_cell.length_c   1.000
_cell.angle_alpha   90.00
_cell.angle_beta   90.00
_cell.angle_gamma   90.00
#
_symmetry.space_group_name_H-M   'P 1'
#
loop_
_entity.id
_entity.type
_entity.pdbx_description
1 polymer ?
#
loop_
_entity_poly.entity_id
_entity_poly.type
_entity_poly.pdbx_seq_one_letter_code
_entity_poly.pdbx_strand_id
1 'polypeptide(L)'
;FIVKGFCFGGLQFLPIAMLADVIDVDTARSGGHRAGTYFSIMGLTDKLAVAFGTGFSLNLVGLLGFDAAGGVTGSTEVGVLALRLVYCCGPIFFYSVAMAFIWGYPLTPARHQRLRLRIERKAARIARLKQ
;
A
#
# COMPACT_ATOMS: atom_id res chain seq x y z
N PHE A 1 7.73 18.31 10.39
CA PHE A 1 7.95 16.85 10.41
C PHE A 1 6.97 16.07 11.30
N ILE A 2 6.61 16.57 12.49
CA ILE A 2 5.70 15.86 13.43
C ILE A 2 4.35 15.50 12.80
N VAL A 3 3.63 16.47 12.22
CA VAL A 3 2.32 16.24 11.59
C VAL A 3 2.40 15.24 10.42
N LYS A 4 3.42 15.39 9.56
CA LYS A 4 3.67 14.48 8.43
C LYS A 4 3.96 13.06 8.91
N GLY A 5 4.76 12.90 9.97
CA GLY A 5 5.07 11.59 10.55
C GLY A 5 3.86 10.89 11.16
N PHE A 6 2.99 11.63 11.86
CA PHE A 6 1.77 11.10 12.44
C PHE A 6 0.83 10.49 11.39
N CYS A 7 0.56 11.20 10.30
CA CYS A 7 -0.29 10.68 9.22
C CYS A 7 0.35 9.51 8.47
N PHE A 8 1.68 9.49 8.34
CA PHE A 8 2.39 8.48 7.57
C PHE A 8 2.34 7.10 8.19
N GLY A 9 2.27 7.00 9.53
CA GLY A 9 2.18 5.72 10.23
C GLY A 9 0.94 4.92 9.81
N GLY A 10 -0.23 5.56 9.80
CA GLY A 10 -1.47 4.91 9.36
C GLY A 10 -1.39 4.42 7.92
N LEU A 11 -0.88 5.26 7.02
CA LEU A 11 -0.74 4.92 5.59
C LEU A 11 0.24 3.76 5.34
N GLN A 12 1.29 3.64 6.16
CA GLN A 12 2.30 2.59 6.04
C GLN A 12 1.79 1.24 6.55
N PHE A 13 1.08 1.21 7.68
CA PHE A 13 0.69 -0.04 8.34
C PHE A 13 -0.68 -0.56 7.94
N LEU A 14 -1.59 0.31 7.49
CA LEU A 14 -2.94 -0.08 7.09
C LEU A 14 -2.95 -1.12 5.96
N PRO A 15 -2.17 -0.98 4.86
CA PRO A 15 -2.17 -1.98 3.78
C PRO A 15 -1.65 -3.35 4.23
N ILE A 16 -0.66 -3.36 5.13
CA ILE A 16 -0.08 -4.60 5.67
C ILE A 16 -1.11 -5.32 6.56
N ALA A 17 -1.84 -4.57 7.40
CA ALA A 17 -2.93 -5.12 8.21
C ALA A 17 -4.06 -5.69 7.32
N MET A 18 -4.46 -4.95 6.28
CA MET A 18 -5.47 -5.42 5.32
C MET A 18 -5.02 -6.67 4.56
N LEU A 19 -3.74 -6.75 4.19
CA LEU A 19 -3.17 -7.94 3.55
C LEU A 19 -3.22 -9.15 4.48
N ALA A 20 -2.90 -8.97 5.76
CA ALA A 20 -3.02 -10.02 6.76
C ALA A 20 -4.47 -10.52 6.89
N ASP A 21 -5.45 -9.61 6.93
CA ASP A 21 -6.87 -9.98 6.95
C ASP A 21 -7.26 -10.84 5.72
N VAL A 22 -6.76 -10.49 4.54
CA VAL A 22 -7.02 -11.25 3.30
C VAL A 22 -6.36 -12.64 3.36
N ILE A 23 -5.12 -12.73 3.86
CA ILE A 23 -4.41 -14.00 4.05
C ILE A 23 -5.20 -14.90 5.01
N ASP A 24 -5.73 -14.36 6.10
CA ASP A 24 -6.56 -15.10 7.06
C ASP A 24 -7.84 -15.61 6.41
N VAL A 25 -8.50 -14.78 5.58
CA VAL A 25 -9.70 -15.18 4.83
C VAL A 25 -9.40 -16.29 3.84
N ASP A 26 -8.30 -16.18 3.10
CA ASP A 26 -7.90 -17.20 2.12
C ASP A 26 -7.52 -18.52 2.82
N THR A 27 -6.78 -18.44 3.91
CA THR A 27 -6.41 -19.62 4.73
C THR A 27 -7.65 -20.32 5.27
N ALA A 28 -8.65 -19.55 5.74
CA ALA A 28 -9.91 -20.09 6.24
C ALA A 28 -10.77 -20.80 5.16
N ARG A 29 -10.74 -20.30 3.92
CA ARG A 29 -11.54 -20.83 2.81
C ARG A 29 -10.84 -21.99 2.11
N SER A 30 -9.56 -21.83 1.79
CA SER A 30 -8.77 -22.80 1.02
C SER A 30 -8.12 -23.88 1.89
N GLY A 31 -7.90 -23.59 3.18
CA GLY A 31 -7.12 -24.45 4.10
C GLY A 31 -5.61 -24.42 3.85
N GLY A 32 -5.14 -23.68 2.83
CA GLY A 32 -3.72 -23.56 2.49
C GLY A 32 -3.06 -22.37 3.17
N HIS A 33 -1.81 -22.55 3.62
CA HIS A 33 -1.02 -21.47 4.23
C HIS A 33 -0.16 -20.79 3.16
N ARG A 34 -0.73 -19.81 2.45
CA ARG A 34 -0.08 -19.11 1.31
C ARG A 34 0.49 -17.74 1.65
N ALA A 35 0.67 -17.42 2.93
CA ALA A 35 1.11 -16.09 3.38
C ALA A 35 2.38 -15.59 2.67
N GLY A 36 3.38 -16.46 2.46
CA GLY A 36 4.63 -16.12 1.78
C GLY A 36 4.44 -15.59 0.36
N THR A 37 3.50 -16.16 -0.41
CA THR A 37 3.20 -15.70 -1.77
C THR A 37 2.57 -14.32 -1.77
N TYR A 38 1.61 -14.06 -0.86
CA TYR A 38 0.99 -12.74 -0.72
C TYR A 38 2.01 -11.66 -0.35
N PHE A 39 2.87 -11.91 0.63
CA PHE A 39 3.93 -10.95 0.99
C PHE A 39 4.99 -10.77 -0.10
N SER A 40 5.30 -11.82 -0.87
CA SER A 40 6.24 -11.72 -2.00
C SER A 40 5.68 -10.82 -3.11
N ILE A 41 4.40 -10.97 -3.46
CA ILE A 41 3.74 -10.14 -4.47
C ILE A 41 3.63 -8.70 -3.98
N MET A 42 3.27 -8.48 -2.72
CA MET A 42 3.23 -7.13 -2.12
C MET A 42 4.60 -6.45 -2.21
N GLY A 43 5.66 -7.13 -1.74
CA GLY A 43 7.01 -6.57 -1.78
C GLY A 43 7.55 -6.33 -3.20
N LEU A 44 7.19 -7.19 -4.17
CA LEU A 44 7.51 -6.95 -5.57
C LEU A 44 6.76 -5.73 -6.12
N THR A 45 5.48 -5.59 -5.79
CA THR A 45 4.64 -4.46 -6.19
C THR A 45 5.22 -3.15 -5.66
N ASP A 46 5.64 -3.11 -4.39
CA ASP A 46 6.29 -1.93 -3.80
C ASP A 46 7.58 -1.57 -4.52
N LYS A 47 8.44 -2.56 -4.82
CA LYS A 47 9.68 -2.32 -5.57
C LYS A 47 9.42 -1.77 -6.97
N LEU A 48 8.45 -2.32 -7.67
CA LEU A 48 8.04 -1.83 -8.99
C LEU A 48 7.48 -0.41 -8.88
N ALA A 49 6.62 -0.14 -7.90
CA ALA A 49 6.07 1.19 -7.66
C ALA A 49 7.16 2.23 -7.38
N VAL A 50 8.17 1.89 -6.56
CA VAL A 50 9.31 2.77 -6.30
C VAL A 50 10.16 2.96 -7.56
N ALA A 51 10.43 1.90 -8.33
CA ALA A 51 11.22 1.97 -9.55
C ALA A 51 10.54 2.85 -10.62
N PHE A 52 9.25 2.61 -10.89
CA PHE A 52 8.48 3.40 -11.85
C PHE A 52 8.22 4.81 -11.33
N GLY A 53 7.82 4.97 -10.07
CA GLY A 53 7.51 6.27 -9.49
C GLY A 53 8.72 7.19 -9.45
N THR A 54 9.85 6.69 -8.95
CA THR A 54 11.09 7.47 -8.87
C THR A 54 11.69 7.70 -10.26
N GLY A 55 11.74 6.65 -11.09
CA GLY A 55 12.27 6.73 -12.45
C GLY A 55 11.48 7.71 -13.31
N PHE A 56 10.16 7.61 -13.33
CA PHE A 56 9.31 8.50 -14.12
C PHE A 56 9.38 9.94 -13.60
N SER A 57 9.32 10.15 -12.29
CA SER A 57 9.32 11.50 -11.70
C SER A 57 10.63 12.25 -11.98
N LEU A 58 11.78 11.58 -11.82
CA LEU A 58 13.08 12.21 -12.08
C LEU A 58 13.28 12.53 -13.56
N ASN A 59 12.91 11.62 -14.46
CA ASN A 59 13.00 11.86 -15.90
C ASN A 59 12.10 13.01 -16.34
N LEU A 60 10.85 13.05 -15.84
CA LEU A 60 9.90 14.12 -16.17
C LEU A 60 10.42 15.50 -15.75
N VAL A 61 10.95 15.60 -14.53
CA VAL A 61 11.44 16.87 -13.98
C VAL A 61 12.75 17.29 -14.65
N GLY A 62 13.63 16.34 -14.99
CA GLY A 62 14.85 16.60 -15.77
C GLY A 62 14.55 17.14 -17.18
N LEU A 63 13.54 16.60 -17.86
CA LEU A 63 13.08 17.12 -19.17
C LEU A 63 12.53 18.54 -19.09
N LEU A 64 11.99 18.94 -17.93
CA LEU A 64 11.46 20.29 -17.68
C LEU A 64 12.54 21.28 -17.22
N GLY A 65 13.82 20.93 -17.33
CA GLY A 65 14.95 21.83 -17.07
C GLY A 65 15.38 21.90 -15.60
N PHE A 66 15.07 20.88 -14.81
CA PHE A 66 15.65 20.70 -13.48
C PHE A 66 17.01 20.00 -13.57
N ASP A 67 18.04 20.65 -13.04
CA ASP A 67 19.37 20.09 -12.93
C ASP A 67 19.65 19.66 -11.48
N ALA A 68 19.77 18.35 -11.28
CA ALA A 68 20.08 17.75 -9.99
C ALA A 68 21.53 18.04 -9.53
N ALA A 69 22.46 18.30 -10.45
CA ALA A 69 23.87 18.56 -10.15
C ALA A 69 24.10 20.02 -9.75
N GLY A 70 23.50 20.97 -10.48
CA GLY A 70 23.60 22.40 -10.21
C GLY A 70 22.63 22.95 -9.16
N GLY A 71 21.70 22.13 -8.66
CA GLY A 71 20.71 22.53 -7.65
C GLY A 71 19.79 23.65 -8.15
N VAL A 72 19.30 24.50 -7.24
CA VAL A 72 18.38 25.60 -7.59
C VAL A 72 19.04 26.64 -8.50
N THR A 73 20.35 26.85 -8.35
CA THR A 73 21.12 27.84 -9.13
C THR A 73 21.43 27.37 -10.56
N GLY A 74 21.49 26.06 -10.79
CA GLY A 74 21.65 25.47 -12.13
C GLY A 74 20.33 25.08 -12.81
N SER A 75 19.21 25.13 -12.08
CA SER A 75 17.89 24.77 -12.59
C SER A 75 17.13 25.99 -13.11
N THR A 76 16.31 25.79 -14.14
CA THR A 76 15.35 26.81 -14.58
C THR A 76 14.25 26.99 -13.53
N GLU A 77 13.69 28.19 -13.35
CA GLU A 77 12.55 28.42 -12.43
C GLU A 77 11.38 27.46 -12.69
N VAL A 78 11.11 27.17 -13.97
CA VAL A 78 10.09 26.20 -14.42
C VAL A 78 10.42 24.77 -13.96
N GLY A 79 11.69 24.36 -13.98
CA GLY A 79 12.12 23.03 -13.51
C GLY A 79 11.95 22.87 -12.00
N VAL A 80 12.25 23.92 -11.23
CA VAL A 80 12.01 23.93 -9.78
C VAL A 80 10.52 23.90 -9.45
N LEU A 81 9.69 24.63 -10.22
CA LEU A 81 8.23 24.58 -10.09
C LEU A 81 7.70 23.18 -10.41
N ALA A 82 8.17 22.57 -11.50
CA ALA A 82 7.79 21.22 -11.90
C ALA A 82 8.13 20.19 -10.82
N LEU A 83 9.32 20.26 -10.23
CA LEU A 83 9.70 19.39 -9.11
C LEU A 83 8.71 19.52 -7.94
N ARG A 84 8.37 20.75 -7.55
CA ARG A 84 7.41 21.01 -6.46
C ARG A 84 6.03 20.44 -6.77
N LEU A 85 5.56 20.63 -8.00
CA LEU A 85 4.27 20.11 -8.45
C LEU A 85 4.25 18.59 -8.46
N VAL A 86 5.27 17.92 -9.00
CA VAL A 86 5.35 16.45 -9.01
C VAL A 86 5.43 15.90 -7.58
N TYR A 87 6.21 16.53 -6.71
CA TYR A 87 6.35 16.14 -5.30
C TYR A 87 5.06 16.29 -4.50
N CYS A 88 4.27 17.34 -4.75
CA CYS A 88 3.01 17.58 -4.04
C CYS A 88 1.84 16.84 -4.70
N CYS A 89 1.59 17.07 -5.99
CA CYS A 89 0.42 16.55 -6.70
C CYS A 89 0.50 15.04 -6.95
N GLY A 90 1.71 14.48 -7.15
CA GLY A 90 1.90 13.05 -7.40
C GLY A 90 1.32 12.17 -6.27
N PRO A 91 1.82 12.30 -5.04
CA PRO A 91 1.28 11.56 -3.90
C PRO A 91 -0.21 11.83 -3.66
N ILE A 92 -0.66 13.09 -3.79
CA ILE A 92 -2.07 13.45 -3.60
C ILE A 92 -2.96 12.66 -4.57
N PHE A 93 -2.59 12.58 -5.85
CA PHE A 93 -3.34 11.85 -6.86
C PHE A 93 -3.41 10.35 -6.52
N PHE A 94 -2.27 9.70 -6.26
CA PHE A 94 -2.24 8.27 -5.96
C PHE A 94 -2.97 7.91 -4.66
N TYR A 95 -2.82 8.71 -3.60
CA TYR A 95 -3.56 8.49 -2.35
C TYR A 95 -5.06 8.74 -2.51
N SER A 96 -5.48 9.69 -3.35
CA SER A 96 -6.90 9.94 -3.62
C SER A 96 -7.54 8.74 -4.34
N VAL A 97 -6.84 8.17 -5.32
CA VAL A 97 -7.28 6.94 -6.01
C VAL A 97 -7.32 5.76 -5.04
N ALA A 98 -6.30 5.59 -4.19
CA ALA A 98 -6.29 4.55 -3.16
C ALA A 98 -7.44 4.70 -2.17
N MET A 99 -7.74 5.93 -1.72
CA MET A 99 -8.86 6.24 -0.83
C MET A 99 -10.20 5.82 -1.46
N ALA A 100 -10.40 6.09 -2.75
CA ALA A 100 -11.61 5.68 -3.46
C ALA A 100 -11.79 4.14 -3.46
N PHE A 101 -10.71 3.37 -3.64
CA PHE A 101 -10.77 1.91 -3.54
C PHE A 101 -11.03 1.42 -2.12
N ILE A 102 -10.41 2.03 -1.11
CA ILE A 102 -10.60 1.68 0.30
C ILE A 102 -12.04 1.95 0.75
N TRP A 103 -12.70 2.99 0.23
CA TRP A 103 -14.09 3.29 0.56
C TRP A 103 -15.05 2.14 0.20
N GLY A 104 -14.74 1.39 -0.85
CA GLY A 104 -15.48 0.20 -1.27
C GLY A 104 -15.07 -1.09 -0.55
N TYR A 105 -14.16 -1.05 0.43
CA TYR A 105 -13.55 -2.25 0.99
C TYR A 105 -14.60 -3.14 1.70
N PRO A 106 -14.82 -4.37 1.23
CA PRO A 106 -15.95 -5.20 1.66
C PRO A 106 -15.73 -5.88 3.01
N LEU A 107 -14.53 -5.79 3.59
CA LEU A 107 -14.15 -6.41 4.86
C LEU A 107 -14.47 -5.48 6.03
N THR A 108 -15.76 -5.36 6.33
CA THR A 108 -16.23 -4.65 7.53
C THR A 108 -15.93 -5.46 8.79
N PRO A 109 -15.75 -4.81 9.97
CA PRO A 109 -15.52 -5.50 11.24
C PRO A 109 -16.57 -6.59 11.53
N ALA A 110 -17.84 -6.32 11.19
CA ALA A 110 -18.93 -7.29 11.31
C ALA A 110 -18.74 -8.55 10.45
N ARG A 111 -18.20 -8.41 9.23
CA ARG A 111 -17.88 -9.55 8.36
C ARG A 111 -16.65 -10.31 8.83
N HIS A 112 -15.63 -9.59 9.31
CA HIS A 112 -14.44 -10.18 9.90
C HIS A 112 -14.81 -11.04 11.13
N GLN A 113 -15.67 -10.54 12.02
CA GLN A 113 -16.12 -11.29 13.20
C GLN A 113 -16.92 -12.55 12.83
N ARG A 114 -17.81 -12.47 11.81
CA ARG A 114 -18.54 -13.64 11.30
C ARG A 114 -17.60 -14.71 10.74
N LEU A 115 -16.52 -14.30 10.07
CA LEU A 115 -15.54 -15.22 9.53
C LEU A 115 -14.76 -15.91 10.66
N ARG A 116 -14.30 -15.15 11.65
CA ARG A 116 -13.61 -15.69 12.84
C ARG A 116 -14.45 -16.75 13.55
N LEU A 117 -15.74 -16.47 13.79
CA LEU A 117 -16.67 -17.43 14.39
C LEU A 117 -16.83 -18.71 13.55
N ARG A 118 -16.80 -18.60 12.21
CA ARG A 118 -16.86 -19.78 11.32
C ARG A 118 -15.59 -20.64 11.42
N ILE A 119 -14.42 -19.99 11.51
CA ILE A 119 -13.13 -20.68 11.67
C ILE A 119 -13.09 -21.43 12.99
N GLU A 120 -13.43 -20.76 14.10
CA GLU A 120 -13.45 -21.36 15.44
C GLU A 120 -14.40 -22.56 15.52
N ARG A 121 -15.61 -22.46 14.95
CA ARG A 121 -16.55 -23.59 14.86
C ARG A 121 -15.98 -24.77 14.06
N LYS A 122 -15.28 -24.49 12.95
CA LYS A 122 -14.69 -25.54 12.11
C LYS A 122 -13.52 -26.22 12.84
N ALA A 123 -12.67 -25.45 13.51
CA ALA A 123 -11.58 -25.96 14.33
C ALA A 123 -12.09 -26.84 15.49
N ALA A 124 -13.13 -26.39 16.20
CA ALA A 124 -13.76 -27.16 17.27
C ALA A 124 -14.38 -28.48 16.76
N ARG A 125 -15.00 -28.48 15.57
CA ARG A 125 -15.54 -29.70 14.95
C ARG A 125 -14.44 -30.70 14.59
N ILE A 126 -13.31 -30.23 14.05
CA ILE A 126 -12.17 -31.10 13.72
C ILE A 126 -11.54 -31.67 14.99
N ALA A 127 -11.40 -30.87 16.06
CA ALA A 127 -10.87 -31.34 17.34
C ALA A 127 -11.74 -32.45 17.95
N ARG A 128 -13.07 -32.32 17.88
CA ARG A 128 -14.01 -33.35 18.34
C ARG A 128 -13.99 -34.64 17.52
N LEU A 129 -13.62 -34.58 16.25
CA LEU A 129 -13.50 -35.77 15.39
C LEU A 129 -12.17 -36.53 15.58
N LYS A 130 -11.21 -35.91 16.27
CA LYS A 130 -9.92 -36.53 16.62
C LYS A 130 -9.90 -37.16 18.03
N GLN A 131 -10.97 -36.98 18.82
CA GLN A 131 -11.22 -37.67 20.09
C GLN A 131 -12.10 -38.88 19.84
#